data_AF-A0A7V2IRB9-F1
#
_entry.id   AF-A0A7V2IRB9-F1
#
_cell.length_a   1.000
_cell.length_b   1.000
_cell.length_c   1.000
_cell.angle_alpha   90.00
_cell.angle_beta   90.00
_cell.angle_gamma   90.00
#
_symmetry.space_group_name_H-M   'P 1'
#
loop_
_entity.id
_entity.type
_entity.pdbx_description
1 polymer ?
#
loop_
_entity_poly.entity_id
_entity_poly.type
_entity_poly.pdbx_seq_one_letter_code
_entity_poly.pdbx_strand_id
1 'polypeptide(L)'
;MPKTEEHVALACHNLDVLAYLALRPEFSDWMVTVAFYAALHAVEAVLWHKEKKHGQSHDRRESILKHNRTYEKIWRHYRKLKSLSLIARYANDRPDSKAILFSDYLPQVSAVEKVIRQNLAPLWTAVSRHLPAGEATILNRAMNTLLQSKSGGRVGSR
;
A
#
# COMPACT_ATOMS: atom_id res chain seq x y z
N MET A 1 10.54 16.55 -9.94
CA MET A 1 9.66 15.37 -9.83
C MET A 1 10.50 14.25 -9.22
N PRO A 2 10.00 13.51 -8.21
CA PRO A 2 10.85 12.62 -7.43
C PRO A 2 11.49 11.50 -8.27
N LYS A 3 12.72 11.11 -8.01
CA LYS A 3 13.41 9.97 -8.64
C LYS A 3 13.07 8.66 -7.91
N THR A 4 13.61 7.54 -8.41
CA THR A 4 13.41 6.20 -7.82
C THR A 4 13.70 6.19 -6.32
N GLU A 5 14.86 6.72 -5.90
CA GLU A 5 15.28 6.76 -4.49
C GLU A 5 14.32 7.59 -3.62
N GLU A 6 13.86 8.74 -4.12
CA GLU A 6 12.92 9.61 -3.41
C GLU A 6 11.54 8.95 -3.27
N HIS A 7 11.08 8.23 -4.31
CA HIS A 7 9.87 7.42 -4.21
C HIS A 7 10.02 6.24 -3.24
N VAL A 8 11.18 5.60 -3.18
CA VAL A 8 11.47 4.54 -2.20
C VAL A 8 11.45 5.11 -0.79
N ALA A 9 12.05 6.28 -0.56
CA ALA A 9 12.03 6.95 0.74
C ALA A 9 10.59 7.28 1.18
N LEU A 10 9.76 7.82 0.29
CA LEU A 10 8.34 8.08 0.57
C LEU A 10 7.55 6.79 0.84
N ALA A 11 7.84 5.71 0.11
CA ALA A 11 7.22 4.41 0.35
C ALA A 11 7.57 3.87 1.74
N CYS A 12 8.84 3.94 2.13
CA CYS A 12 9.31 3.54 3.46
C CYS A 12 8.70 4.39 4.57
N HIS A 13 8.68 5.72 4.41
CA HIS A 13 8.06 6.61 5.39
C HIS A 13 6.57 6.27 5.62
N ASN A 14 5.84 5.98 4.55
CA ASN A 14 4.45 5.52 4.68
C ASN A 14 4.34 4.15 5.38
N LEU A 15 5.32 3.25 5.25
CA LEU A 15 5.34 2.00 6.02
C LEU A 15 5.54 2.24 7.51
N ASP A 16 6.35 3.23 7.90
CA ASP A 16 6.55 3.58 9.31
C ASP A 16 5.24 4.12 9.92
N VAL A 17 4.55 5.00 9.21
CA VAL A 17 3.20 5.47 9.59
C VAL A 17 2.22 4.30 9.66
N LEU A 18 2.27 3.39 8.68
CA LEU A 18 1.41 2.21 8.65
C LEU A 18 1.66 1.28 9.84
N ALA A 19 2.91 1.15 10.30
CA ALA A 19 3.23 0.36 11.49
C ALA A 19 2.57 0.95 12.76
N TYR A 20 2.56 2.28 12.89
CA TYR A 20 1.84 2.98 13.95
C TYR A 20 0.32 2.74 13.86
N LEU A 21 -0.27 2.98 12.68
CA LEU A 21 -1.72 2.85 12.46
C LEU A 21 -2.21 1.41 12.60
N ALA A 22 -1.39 0.42 12.27
CA ALA A 22 -1.77 -0.97 12.42
C ALA A 22 -2.06 -1.34 13.89
N LEU A 23 -1.53 -0.60 14.87
CA LEU A 23 -1.81 -0.79 16.31
C LEU A 23 -3.04 -0.02 16.80
N ARG A 24 -3.76 0.66 15.90
CA ARG A 24 -4.89 1.54 16.19
C ARG A 24 -6.08 1.19 15.27
N PRO A 25 -6.80 0.09 15.56
CA PRO A 25 -7.89 -0.39 14.69
C PRO A 25 -9.00 0.66 14.46
N GLU A 26 -9.16 1.62 15.36
CA GLU A 26 -10.06 2.77 15.23
C GLU A 26 -9.74 3.66 14.01
N PHE A 27 -8.50 3.64 13.49
CA PHE A 27 -8.06 4.39 12.30
C PHE A 27 -7.87 3.49 11.08
N SER A 28 -8.71 2.46 10.93
CA SER A 28 -8.60 1.47 9.85
C SER A 28 -8.73 2.06 8.43
N ASP A 29 -9.48 3.15 8.28
CA ASP A 29 -9.64 3.94 7.06
C ASP A 29 -8.32 4.63 6.65
N TRP A 30 -7.64 5.26 7.61
CA TRP A 30 -6.32 5.85 7.44
C TRP A 30 -5.26 4.79 7.20
N MET A 31 -5.33 3.66 7.90
CA MET A 31 -4.42 2.53 7.68
C MET A 31 -4.49 2.04 6.23
N VAL A 32 -5.69 1.88 5.67
CA VAL A 32 -5.90 1.48 4.26
C VAL A 32 -5.39 2.56 3.30
N THR A 33 -5.64 3.82 3.62
CA THR A 33 -5.21 4.96 2.81
C THR A 33 -3.69 5.06 2.74
N VAL A 34 -3.00 4.98 3.87
CA VAL A 34 -1.53 5.02 3.95
C VAL A 34 -0.92 3.79 3.29
N ALA A 35 -1.51 2.60 3.44
CA ALA A 35 -1.06 1.40 2.71
C ALA A 35 -1.14 1.58 1.19
N PHE A 36 -2.18 2.25 0.68
CA PHE A 36 -2.26 2.59 -0.73
C PHE A 36 -1.19 3.60 -1.14
N TYR A 37 -0.92 4.64 -0.36
CA TYR A 37 0.16 5.60 -0.66
C TYR A 37 1.55 4.95 -0.65
N ALA A 38 1.81 4.02 0.28
CA ALA A 38 3.04 3.22 0.26
C ALA A 38 3.17 2.43 -1.05
N ALA A 39 2.09 1.75 -1.47
CA ALA A 39 2.07 1.01 -2.74
C ALA A 39 2.21 1.91 -3.97
N LEU A 40 1.59 3.10 -3.95
CA LEU A 40 1.70 4.10 -5.01
C LEU A 40 3.13 4.53 -5.24
N HIS A 41 3.85 4.89 -4.18
CA HIS A 41 5.23 5.31 -4.29
C HIS A 41 6.16 4.16 -4.69
N ALA A 42 5.94 2.95 -4.18
CA ALA A 42 6.66 1.76 -4.60
C ALA A 42 6.50 1.49 -6.12
N VAL A 43 5.28 1.65 -6.65
CA VAL A 43 5.00 1.54 -8.09
C VAL A 43 5.68 2.64 -8.89
N GLU A 44 5.59 3.90 -8.46
CA GLU A 44 6.24 5.02 -9.16
C GLU A 44 7.76 4.86 -9.20
N ALA A 45 8.38 4.30 -8.15
CA ALA A 45 9.80 3.98 -8.16
C ALA A 45 10.15 3.00 -9.30
N VAL A 46 9.32 1.97 -9.51
CA VAL A 46 9.49 0.98 -10.60
C VAL A 46 9.31 1.63 -11.97
N LEU A 47 8.24 2.40 -12.15
CA LEU A 47 7.95 3.06 -13.43
C LEU A 47 9.03 4.07 -13.80
N TRP A 48 9.50 4.87 -12.83
CA TRP A 48 10.62 5.77 -13.07
C TRP A 48 11.91 5.01 -13.41
N HIS A 49 12.19 3.91 -12.71
CA HIS A 49 13.39 3.12 -12.97
C HIS A 49 13.38 2.49 -14.37
N LYS A 50 12.29 1.83 -14.76
CA LYS A 50 12.18 1.06 -16.01
C LYS A 50 11.82 1.88 -17.23
N GLU A 51 10.90 2.82 -17.09
CA GLU A 51 10.34 3.56 -18.23
C GLU A 51 10.90 4.99 -18.35
N LYS A 52 11.63 5.47 -17.32
CA LYS A 52 12.02 6.89 -17.15
C LYS A 52 10.84 7.85 -17.32
N LYS A 53 9.65 7.35 -16.99
CA LYS A 53 8.37 8.05 -17.11
C LYS A 53 7.66 7.98 -15.79
N HIS A 54 7.07 9.10 -15.40
CA HIS A 54 6.08 9.13 -14.34
C HIS A 54 4.73 8.66 -14.86
N GLY A 55 3.95 8.05 -13.97
CA GLY A 55 2.51 8.05 -14.12
C GLY A 55 1.98 9.47 -13.92
N GLN A 56 2.18 10.34 -14.93
CA GLN A 56 1.80 11.76 -14.91
C GLN A 56 0.31 11.95 -14.56
N SER A 57 -0.49 10.90 -14.73
CA SER A 57 -1.84 10.77 -14.19
C SER A 57 -2.04 9.39 -13.58
N HIS A 58 -3.03 9.27 -12.68
CA HIS A 58 -3.48 7.98 -12.15
C HIS A 58 -3.83 7.00 -13.28
N ASP A 59 -4.57 7.47 -14.29
CA ASP A 59 -5.03 6.63 -15.40
C ASP A 59 -3.88 6.08 -16.23
N ARG A 60 -2.83 6.88 -16.44
CA ARG A 60 -1.67 6.43 -17.21
C ARG A 60 -0.89 5.35 -16.47
N ARG A 61 -0.64 5.53 -15.16
CA ARG A 61 -0.01 4.51 -14.31
C ARG A 61 -0.79 3.20 -14.36
N GLU A 62 -2.11 3.29 -14.21
CA GLU A 62 -2.97 2.11 -14.21
C GLU A 62 -3.02 1.43 -15.56
N SER A 63 -3.03 2.20 -16.66
CA SER A 63 -2.95 1.64 -18.00
C SER A 63 -1.65 0.87 -18.22
N ILE A 64 -0.51 1.41 -17.78
CA ILE A 64 0.80 0.72 -17.86
C ILE A 64 0.76 -0.58 -17.05
N LEU A 65 0.31 -0.53 -15.80
CA LEU A 65 0.25 -1.70 -14.93
C LEU A 65 -0.71 -2.78 -15.45
N LYS A 66 -1.88 -2.37 -15.94
CA LYS A 66 -2.96 -3.26 -16.38
C LYS A 66 -2.63 -3.98 -17.69
N HIS A 67 -1.99 -3.31 -18.64
CA HIS A 67 -1.78 -3.82 -19.99
C HIS A 67 -0.38 -4.40 -20.24
N ASN A 68 0.53 -4.32 -19.26
CA ASN A 68 1.86 -4.93 -19.36
C ASN A 68 1.95 -6.17 -18.47
N ARG A 69 2.14 -7.35 -19.09
CA ARG A 69 2.27 -8.64 -18.39
C ARG A 69 3.42 -8.67 -17.37
N THR A 70 4.49 -7.91 -17.60
CA THR A 70 5.61 -7.75 -16.65
C THR A 70 5.11 -7.26 -15.28
N TYR A 71 4.04 -6.45 -15.25
CA TYR A 71 3.51 -5.83 -14.04
C TYR A 71 2.24 -6.51 -13.51
N GLU A 72 1.82 -7.66 -14.05
CA GLU A 72 0.57 -8.33 -13.68
C GLU A 72 0.46 -8.57 -12.16
N LYS A 73 1.55 -9.06 -11.54
CA LYS A 73 1.59 -9.32 -10.10
C LYS A 73 1.46 -8.03 -9.28
N ILE A 74 2.09 -6.94 -9.73
CA ILE A 74 1.96 -5.62 -9.11
C ILE A 74 0.51 -5.14 -9.23
N TRP A 75 -0.04 -5.16 -10.45
CA TRP A 75 -1.38 -4.67 -10.76
C TRP A 75 -2.45 -5.36 -9.92
N ARG A 76 -2.37 -6.69 -9.80
CA ARG A 76 -3.34 -7.51 -9.06
C ARG A 76 -3.57 -7.02 -7.62
N HIS A 77 -2.50 -6.62 -6.94
CA HIS A 77 -2.56 -6.15 -5.55
C HIS A 77 -2.77 -4.64 -5.48
N TYR A 78 -2.13 -3.87 -6.37
CA TYR A 78 -2.26 -2.42 -6.43
C TYR A 78 -3.73 -2.01 -6.64
N ARG A 79 -4.44 -2.64 -7.59
CA ARG A 79 -5.86 -2.32 -7.87
C ARG A 79 -6.77 -2.54 -6.67
N LYS A 80 -6.48 -3.56 -5.84
CA LYS A 80 -7.24 -3.87 -4.63
C LYS A 80 -7.01 -2.80 -3.57
N LEU A 81 -5.75 -2.43 -3.33
CA LEU A 81 -5.40 -1.36 -2.38
C LEU A 81 -6.00 -0.01 -2.81
N LYS A 82 -5.94 0.33 -4.10
CA LYS A 82 -6.60 1.53 -4.64
C LYS A 82 -8.11 1.50 -4.36
N SER A 83 -8.79 0.42 -4.72
CA SER A 83 -10.23 0.29 -4.52
C SER A 83 -10.61 0.44 -3.05
N LEU A 84 -9.89 -0.22 -2.14
CA LEU A 84 -10.12 -0.09 -0.70
C LEU A 84 -9.89 1.34 -0.21
N SER A 85 -8.82 2.03 -0.66
CA SER A 85 -8.55 3.42 -0.29
C SER A 85 -9.60 4.39 -0.83
N LEU A 86 -10.18 4.14 -2.00
CA LEU A 86 -11.28 4.95 -2.53
C LEU A 86 -12.55 4.80 -1.67
N ILE A 87 -12.87 3.57 -1.24
CA ILE A 87 -13.99 3.32 -0.34
C ILE A 87 -13.72 4.01 1.01
N ALA A 88 -12.53 3.83 1.58
CA ALA A 88 -12.15 4.45 2.86
C ALA A 88 -12.31 5.97 2.86
N ARG A 89 -11.98 6.64 1.74
CA ARG A 89 -12.01 8.10 1.66
C ARG A 89 -13.34 8.69 1.24
N TYR A 90 -14.12 7.99 0.43
CA TYR A 90 -15.26 8.59 -0.27
C TYR A 90 -16.60 7.86 -0.07
N ALA A 91 -16.66 6.78 0.72
CA ALA A 91 -17.92 6.07 0.96
C ALA A 91 -18.97 6.96 1.67
N ASN A 92 -18.52 7.89 2.52
CA ASN A 92 -19.39 8.79 3.28
C ASN A 92 -19.76 10.09 2.55
N ASP A 93 -19.10 10.41 1.43
CA ASP A 93 -19.32 11.68 0.71
C ASP A 93 -20.50 11.63 -0.28
N ARG A 94 -21.25 10.52 -0.30
CA ARG A 94 -22.39 10.33 -1.20
C ARG A 94 -23.67 10.84 -0.54
N PRO A 95 -24.31 11.89 -1.08
CA PRO A 95 -25.43 12.61 -0.45
C PRO A 95 -26.69 11.75 -0.20
N ASP A 96 -26.78 10.60 -0.85
CA ASP A 96 -27.89 9.65 -0.92
C ASP A 96 -27.57 8.30 -0.26
N SER A 97 -26.37 8.13 0.30
CA SER A 97 -25.99 6.93 1.03
C SER A 97 -26.43 7.04 2.47
N LYS A 98 -27.12 6.01 3.01
CA LYS A 98 -27.13 5.78 4.46
C LYS A 98 -25.67 5.87 4.93
N ALA A 99 -25.41 6.46 6.10
CA ALA A 99 -24.05 6.56 6.64
C ALA A 99 -23.46 5.14 6.80
N ILE A 100 -22.76 4.65 5.76
CA ILE A 100 -22.09 3.36 5.77
C ILE A 100 -20.69 3.65 6.27
N LEU A 101 -20.42 3.27 7.51
CA LEU A 101 -19.10 3.42 8.08
C LEU A 101 -18.13 2.51 7.32
N PHE A 102 -16.87 2.94 7.16
CA PHE A 102 -15.86 2.09 6.52
C PHE A 102 -15.71 0.73 7.23
N SER A 103 -15.96 0.70 8.55
CA SER A 103 -16.01 -0.51 9.36
C SER A 103 -17.02 -1.55 8.88
N ASP A 104 -18.08 -1.14 8.18
CA ASP A 104 -19.10 -2.03 7.61
C ASP A 104 -18.57 -2.77 6.36
N TYR A 105 -17.63 -2.14 5.63
CA TYR A 105 -16.98 -2.74 4.46
C TYR A 105 -15.76 -3.60 4.80
N LEU A 106 -15.02 -3.23 5.84
CA LEU A 106 -13.83 -3.94 6.26
C LEU A 106 -13.79 -4.00 7.80
N PRO A 107 -14.24 -5.12 8.40
CA PRO A 107 -14.14 -5.31 9.84
C PRO A 107 -12.69 -5.12 10.29
N GLN A 108 -12.47 -4.38 11.38
CA GLN A 108 -11.14 -3.95 11.84
C GLN A 108 -10.14 -5.12 11.98
N VAL A 109 -10.60 -6.28 12.44
CA VAL A 109 -9.80 -7.51 12.60
C VAL A 109 -9.26 -8.02 11.25
N SER A 110 -9.97 -7.76 10.16
CA SER A 110 -9.58 -8.17 8.81
C SER A 110 -8.67 -7.15 8.11
N ALA A 111 -8.54 -5.93 8.65
CA ALA A 111 -7.88 -4.84 7.95
C ALA A 111 -6.36 -5.09 7.82
N VAL A 112 -5.67 -5.43 8.92
CA VAL A 112 -4.23 -5.74 8.88
C VAL A 112 -3.94 -6.95 8.00
N GLU A 113 -4.72 -8.02 8.16
CA GLU A 113 -4.53 -9.25 7.39
C GLU A 113 -4.75 -9.02 5.89
N LYS A 114 -5.89 -8.43 5.52
CA LYS A 114 -6.28 -8.23 4.13
C LYS A 114 -5.47 -7.13 3.44
N VAL A 115 -5.19 -6.02 4.12
CA VAL A 115 -4.48 -4.88 3.51
C VAL A 115 -2.99 -5.17 3.46
N ILE A 116 -2.38 -5.52 4.60
CA ILE A 116 -0.93 -5.64 4.70
C ILE A 116 -0.47 -7.00 4.17
N ARG A 117 -0.96 -8.11 4.75
CA ARG A 117 -0.42 -9.44 4.41
C ARG A 117 -0.87 -9.93 3.04
N GLN A 118 -2.14 -9.77 2.69
CA GLN A 118 -2.67 -10.33 1.45
C GLN A 118 -2.46 -9.44 0.22
N ASN A 119 -2.17 -8.14 0.41
CA ASN A 119 -2.02 -7.20 -0.71
C ASN A 119 -0.71 -6.44 -0.69
N LEU A 120 -0.39 -5.70 0.38
CA LEU A 120 0.79 -4.86 0.40
C LEU A 120 2.10 -5.67 0.33
N ALA A 121 2.25 -6.71 1.14
CA ALA A 121 3.47 -7.53 1.16
C ALA A 121 3.73 -8.29 -0.17
N PRO A 122 2.73 -8.92 -0.81
CA PRO A 122 2.88 -9.50 -2.15
C PRO A 122 3.20 -8.46 -3.22
N LEU A 123 2.57 -7.27 -3.15
CA LEU A 123 2.91 -6.15 -4.03
C LEU A 123 4.38 -5.76 -3.86
N TRP A 124 4.82 -5.63 -2.61
CA TRP A 124 6.20 -5.28 -2.26
C TRP A 124 7.19 -6.27 -2.87
N THR A 125 6.92 -7.56 -2.69
CA THR A 125 7.75 -8.64 -3.25
C THR A 125 7.82 -8.56 -4.77
N ALA A 126 6.72 -8.20 -5.43
CA ALA A 126 6.70 -8.01 -6.87
C ALA A 126 7.51 -6.78 -7.29
N VAL A 127 7.28 -5.62 -6.65
CA VAL A 127 7.98 -4.36 -6.92
C VAL A 127 9.50 -4.50 -6.76
N SER A 128 9.98 -5.12 -5.67
CA SER A 128 11.41 -5.25 -5.38
C SER A 128 12.18 -5.97 -6.49
N ARG A 129 11.54 -6.85 -7.28
CA ARG A 129 12.17 -7.55 -8.41
C ARG A 129 12.44 -6.64 -9.62
N HIS A 130 11.79 -5.48 -9.67
CA HIS A 130 11.94 -4.53 -10.77
C HIS A 130 12.81 -3.32 -10.42
N LEU A 131 13.27 -3.22 -9.17
CA LEU A 131 14.12 -2.11 -8.71
C LEU A 131 15.60 -2.49 -8.73
N PRO A 132 16.52 -1.51 -8.71
CA PRO A 132 17.92 -1.79 -8.47
C PRO A 132 18.12 -2.40 -7.07
N ALA A 133 19.23 -3.13 -6.90
CA ALA A 133 19.47 -3.95 -5.71
C ALA A 133 19.49 -3.14 -4.40
N GLY A 134 20.01 -1.90 -4.42
CA GLY A 134 20.04 -1.03 -3.25
C GLY A 134 18.65 -0.67 -2.75
N GLU A 135 17.81 -0.17 -3.65
CA GLU A 135 16.43 0.23 -3.38
C GLU A 135 15.54 -0.95 -3.01
N ALA A 136 15.71 -2.09 -3.70
CA ALA A 136 15.02 -3.33 -3.35
C ALA A 136 15.35 -3.79 -1.92
N THR A 137 16.62 -3.66 -1.52
CA THR A 137 17.07 -4.01 -0.16
C THR A 137 16.44 -3.10 0.89
N ILE A 138 16.41 -1.79 0.64
CA ILE A 138 15.80 -0.80 1.53
C ILE A 138 14.30 -1.10 1.72
N LEU A 139 13.58 -1.31 0.61
CA LEU A 139 12.16 -1.64 0.63
C LEU A 139 11.89 -2.95 1.39
N ASN A 140 12.66 -4.00 1.13
CA ASN A 140 12.47 -5.29 1.79
C ASN A 140 12.72 -5.19 3.30
N ARG A 141 13.72 -4.41 3.73
CA ARG A 141 13.98 -4.15 5.15
C ARG A 141 12.79 -3.48 5.82
N ALA A 142 12.26 -2.40 5.23
CA ALA A 142 11.11 -1.68 5.79
C ALA A 142 9.86 -2.57 5.90
N MET A 143 9.57 -3.37 4.87
CA MET A 143 8.43 -4.31 4.90
C MET A 143 8.61 -5.39 5.98
N ASN A 144 9.82 -5.94 6.14
CA ASN A 144 10.09 -6.91 7.19
C ASN A 144 9.88 -6.32 8.58
N THR A 145 10.30 -5.08 8.83
CA THR A 145 10.04 -4.37 10.08
C THR A 145 8.53 -4.24 10.35
N LEU A 146 7.74 -3.84 9.34
CA LEU A 146 6.28 -3.76 9.46
C LEU A 146 5.64 -5.12 9.79
N LEU A 147 6.13 -6.21 9.19
CA LEU A 147 5.60 -7.55 9.44
C LEU A 147 5.96 -8.10 10.81
N GLN A 148 7.13 -7.71 11.36
CA GLN A 148 7.64 -8.17 12.66
C GLN A 148 7.04 -7.40 13.85
N SER A 149 6.66 -6.12 13.68
CA SER A 149 6.06 -5.31 14.74
C SER A 149 4.74 -5.88 15.29
N LYS A 150 4.15 -6.85 14.58
CA LYS A 150 2.91 -7.55 14.96
C LYS A 150 3.13 -8.83 15.78
N SER A 151 4.35 -9.34 15.90
CA SER A 151 4.64 -10.58 16.65
C SER A 151 4.65 -10.38 18.18
N GLY A 152 4.81 -9.13 18.65
CA GLY A 152 5.00 -8.80 20.07
C GLY A 152 3.72 -8.46 20.85
N GLY A 153 2.54 -8.53 20.23
CA GLY A 153 1.29 -8.06 20.80
C GLY A 153 0.48 -9.07 21.63
N ARG A 154 1.09 -10.17 22.13
CA ARG A 154 0.48 -10.94 23.23
C ARG A 154 0.83 -10.25 24.54
N VAL A 155 0.06 -9.22 24.89
CA VAL A 155 0.00 -8.76 26.28
C VAL A 155 -0.60 -9.91 27.07
N GLY A 156 0.20 -10.49 27.96
CA GLY A 156 -0.24 -11.54 28.86
C GLY A 156 -1.38 -11.02 29.72
N SER A 157 -2.54 -11.65 29.59
CA SER A 157 -3.59 -11.57 30.60
C SER A 157 -3.05 -12.26 31.86
N ARG A 158 -2.70 -11.44 32.86
CA ARG A 158 -2.70 -11.86 34.26
C ARG A 158 -3.89 -11.22 34.93
#